data_AF-A0A8J7HLZ0-F1
#
_entry.id   AF-A0A8J7HLZ0-F1
#
_cell.length_a   1.000
_cell.length_b   1.000
_cell.length_c   1.000
_cell.angle_alpha   90.00
_cell.angle_beta   90.00
_cell.angle_gamma   90.00
#
_symmetry.space_group_name_H-M   'P 1'
#
loop_
_entity.id
_entity.type
_entity.pdbx_description
1 polymer ?
#
loop_
_entity_poly.entity_id
_entity_poly.type
_entity_poly.pdbx_seq_one_letter_code
_entity_poly.pdbx_strand_id
1 'polypeptide(L)'
;MLPSFYQEILEKYLSNTQLITLKMLVWLLQSQKQVKIERLAATLPLPIQQNSRRRHLQRFLNSNALSVVLLWFPIIEEILSRLFKLRQKKSTTFREKRQKFQPLHTIPIYPGVRRFYLHVNLTQKKGFGRCNLAVYWKRKYRSHQELEPWYLSTNLPDLSTALKIYAQRFGIEAMFRDCKTGGYNLEGSQANPDRMVRLILLIALAMTSAWLQGQKTQLSRQQYYVCRPCEQKRSKKRHSAFWIGLYGQNWITSLNECQELVLDMMAVVRNKQAFYHQGLRAMLLIQQPL
;
A
#
# COMPACT_ATOMS: atom_id res chain seq x y z
N MET A 1 9.40 7.10 -2.09
CA MET A 1 10.50 6.13 -1.78
C MET A 1 9.89 4.91 -1.12
N LEU A 2 10.51 3.72 -1.21
CA LEU A 2 10.08 2.55 -0.43
C LEU A 2 10.81 2.51 0.92
N PRO A 3 10.21 1.94 1.99
CA PRO A 3 10.90 1.75 3.27
C PRO A 3 12.21 0.96 3.15
N SER A 4 13.14 1.14 4.09
CA SER A 4 14.49 0.52 4.04
C SER A 4 14.47 -1.00 3.83
N PHE A 5 13.61 -1.72 4.56
CA PHE A 5 13.55 -3.18 4.43
C PHE A 5 13.13 -3.66 3.02
N TYR A 6 12.31 -2.88 2.30
CA TYR A 6 12.03 -3.19 0.90
C TYR A 6 13.30 -3.03 0.06
N GLN A 7 14.10 -1.99 0.31
CA GLN A 7 15.34 -1.74 -0.44
C GLN A 7 16.36 -2.86 -0.21
N GLU A 8 16.59 -3.24 1.05
CA GLU A 8 17.49 -4.33 1.44
C GLU A 8 17.10 -5.66 0.79
N ILE A 9 15.81 -6.01 0.80
CA ILE A 9 15.32 -7.24 0.15
C ILE A 9 15.50 -7.13 -1.38
N LEU A 10 15.08 -6.01 -1.99
CA LEU A 10 15.18 -5.84 -3.44
C LEU A 10 16.65 -5.89 -3.92
N GLU A 11 17.58 -5.32 -3.17
CA GLU A 11 19.03 -5.33 -3.46
C GLU A 11 19.65 -6.72 -3.37
N LYS A 12 19.11 -7.59 -2.52
CA LYS A 12 19.55 -8.99 -2.42
C LYS A 12 19.19 -9.82 -3.65
N TYR A 13 18.06 -9.54 -4.29
CA TYR A 13 17.51 -10.38 -5.36
C TYR A 13 17.64 -9.78 -6.77
N LEU A 14 17.87 -8.47 -6.89
CA LEU A 14 17.98 -7.77 -8.17
C LEU A 14 19.40 -7.28 -8.41
N SER A 15 19.88 -7.41 -9.64
CA SER A 15 21.13 -6.75 -10.03
C SER A 15 20.96 -5.22 -10.01
N ASN A 16 22.07 -4.47 -9.95
CA ASN A 16 22.01 -3.00 -9.95
C ASN A 16 21.20 -2.44 -11.13
N THR A 17 21.40 -2.98 -12.34
CA THR A 17 20.64 -2.58 -13.55
C THR A 17 19.14 -2.88 -13.41
N GLN A 18 18.78 -4.01 -12.82
CA GLN A 18 17.39 -4.38 -12.57
C GLN A 18 16.75 -3.48 -11.52
N LEU A 19 17.49 -3.12 -10.46
CA LEU A 19 17.02 -2.22 -9.42
C LEU A 19 16.80 -0.80 -9.96
N ILE A 20 17.72 -0.27 -10.77
CA ILE A 20 17.56 1.03 -11.44
C ILE A 20 16.34 0.99 -12.37
N THR A 21 16.18 -0.09 -13.15
CA THR A 21 15.00 -0.29 -14.01
C THR A 21 13.70 -0.31 -13.19
N LEU A 22 13.70 -1.00 -12.04
CA LEU A 22 12.56 -1.05 -11.12
C LEU A 22 12.23 0.34 -10.57
N LYS A 23 13.22 1.09 -10.11
CA LYS A 23 13.06 2.46 -9.58
C LYS A 23 12.44 3.38 -10.64
N MET A 24 12.95 3.34 -11.87
CA MET A 24 12.38 4.09 -13.00
C MET A 24 10.93 3.68 -13.29
N LEU A 25 10.63 2.38 -13.27
CA LEU A 25 9.27 1.88 -13.51
C LEU A 25 8.28 2.27 -12.42
N VAL A 26 8.68 2.21 -11.15
CA VAL A 26 7.86 2.66 -10.03
C VAL A 26 7.52 4.14 -10.17
N TRP A 27 8.51 4.98 -10.50
CA TRP A 27 8.29 6.40 -10.78
C TRP A 27 7.35 6.61 -11.97
N LEU A 28 7.61 5.90 -13.09
CA LEU A 28 6.83 6.05 -14.31
C LEU A 28 5.36 5.66 -14.13
N LEU A 29 5.11 4.58 -13.37
CA LEU A 29 3.76 4.17 -13.02
C LEU A 29 3.05 5.28 -12.24
N GLN A 30 3.70 5.88 -11.24
CA GLN A 30 3.10 6.96 -10.44
C GLN A 30 2.72 8.17 -11.31
N SER A 31 3.53 8.52 -12.30
CA SER A 31 3.24 9.63 -13.22
C SER A 31 2.14 9.29 -14.24
N GLN A 32 2.25 8.15 -14.93
CA GLN A 32 1.40 7.78 -16.07
C GLN A 32 0.07 7.15 -15.65
N LYS A 33 -0.01 6.54 -14.47
CA LYS A 33 -1.21 5.87 -13.93
C LYS A 33 -1.78 4.84 -14.92
N GLN A 34 -0.90 4.15 -15.65
CA GLN A 34 -1.26 3.20 -16.70
C GLN A 34 -0.17 2.13 -16.79
N VAL A 35 -0.58 0.87 -16.87
CA VAL A 35 0.37 -0.27 -16.89
C VAL A 35 0.61 -0.84 -18.29
N LYS A 36 -0.05 -0.29 -19.32
CA LYS A 36 0.18 -0.66 -20.72
C LYS A 36 1.64 -0.44 -21.11
N ILE A 37 2.30 -1.50 -21.58
CA ILE A 37 3.74 -1.47 -21.91
C ILE A 37 4.03 -0.42 -22.99
N GLU A 38 3.14 -0.25 -23.97
CA GLU A 38 3.32 0.71 -25.05
C GLU A 38 3.39 2.15 -24.51
N ARG A 39 2.54 2.47 -23.53
CA ARG A 39 2.47 3.78 -22.88
C ARG A 39 3.67 4.02 -21.97
N LEU A 40 4.07 3.00 -21.20
CA LEU A 40 5.28 3.05 -20.40
C LEU A 40 6.52 3.19 -21.29
N ALA A 41 6.63 2.44 -22.37
CA ALA A 41 7.77 2.51 -23.28
C ALA A 41 7.91 3.86 -23.98
N ALA A 42 6.79 4.54 -24.28
CA ALA A 42 6.80 5.87 -24.89
C ALA A 42 7.38 6.95 -23.95
N THR A 43 7.19 6.78 -22.65
CA THR A 43 7.53 7.77 -21.61
C THR A 43 8.71 7.34 -20.72
N LEU A 44 9.25 6.13 -20.94
CA LEU A 44 10.43 5.66 -20.23
C LEU A 44 11.62 6.57 -20.55
N PRO A 45 12.27 7.16 -19.54
CA PRO A 45 13.34 8.16 -19.70
C PRO A 45 14.69 7.48 -20.02
N LEU A 46 14.71 6.63 -21.04
CA LEU A 46 15.93 6.08 -21.61
C LEU A 46 16.16 6.74 -22.98
N PRO A 47 17.36 7.32 -23.25
CA PRO A 47 17.65 8.03 -24.48
C PRO A 47 17.94 7.05 -25.64
N ILE A 48 16.98 6.16 -25.92
CA ILE A 48 17.05 5.14 -26.97
C ILE A 48 15.72 5.07 -27.73
N GLN A 49 15.74 4.45 -28.91
CA GLN A 49 14.55 4.25 -29.73
C GLN A 49 13.39 3.63 -28.93
N GLN A 50 12.17 4.08 -29.21
CA GLN A 50 10.97 3.63 -28.50
C GLN A 50 10.81 2.10 -28.53
N ASN A 51 11.07 1.45 -29.67
CA ASN A 51 11.01 0.00 -29.79
C ASN A 51 12.05 -0.71 -28.91
N SER A 52 13.21 -0.08 -28.69
CA SER A 52 14.24 -0.60 -27.79
C SER A 52 13.84 -0.42 -26.32
N ARG A 53 13.19 0.69 -25.96
CA ARG A 53 12.56 0.88 -24.63
C ARG A 53 11.49 -0.18 -24.36
N ARG A 54 10.61 -0.45 -25.34
CA ARG A 54 9.59 -1.49 -25.26
C ARG A 54 10.20 -2.88 -25.01
N ARG A 55 11.21 -3.26 -25.80
CA ARG A 55 11.94 -4.53 -25.63
C ARG A 55 12.65 -4.60 -24.28
N HIS A 56 13.22 -3.50 -23.79
CA HIS A 56 13.82 -3.41 -22.46
C HIS A 56 12.80 -3.74 -21.36
N LEU A 57 11.63 -3.10 -21.39
CA LEU A 57 10.56 -3.36 -20.42
C LEU A 57 10.06 -4.80 -20.50
N GLN A 58 9.86 -5.34 -21.71
CA GLN A 58 9.41 -6.72 -21.89
C GLN A 58 10.43 -7.73 -21.34
N ARG A 59 11.73 -7.53 -21.59
CA ARG A 59 12.80 -8.39 -21.03
C ARG A 59 12.84 -8.32 -19.51
N PHE A 60 12.76 -7.12 -18.95
CA PHE A 60 12.73 -6.93 -17.50
C PHE A 60 11.51 -7.63 -16.87
N LEU A 61 10.32 -7.40 -17.41
CA LEU A 61 9.08 -8.07 -17.02
C LEU A 61 9.07 -9.57 -17.33
N ASN A 62 10.02 -10.08 -18.10
CA ASN A 62 10.17 -11.51 -18.35
C ASN A 62 11.27 -12.17 -17.52
N SER A 63 11.99 -11.39 -16.71
CA SER A 63 13.07 -11.88 -15.87
C SER A 63 12.57 -12.81 -14.75
N ASN A 64 13.33 -13.88 -14.50
CA ASN A 64 13.11 -14.77 -13.36
C ASN A 64 13.34 -14.07 -12.01
N ALA A 65 14.06 -12.94 -12.01
CA ALA A 65 14.30 -12.14 -10.80
C ALA A 65 13.01 -11.50 -10.24
N LEU A 66 11.99 -11.31 -11.08
CA LEU A 66 10.66 -10.85 -10.66
C LEU A 66 9.72 -12.01 -10.29
N SER A 67 10.26 -13.19 -9.98
CA SER A 67 9.47 -14.33 -9.51
C SER A 67 8.77 -13.98 -8.20
N VAL A 68 7.48 -14.35 -8.10
CA VAL A 68 6.70 -14.20 -6.87
C VAL A 68 7.40 -14.91 -5.71
N VAL A 69 7.88 -16.12 -5.92
CA VAL A 69 8.49 -16.92 -4.85
C VAL A 69 9.77 -16.27 -4.34
N LEU A 70 10.61 -15.74 -5.24
CA LEU A 70 11.91 -15.16 -4.84
C LEU A 70 11.77 -13.77 -4.24
N LEU A 71 10.83 -12.96 -4.74
CA LEU A 71 10.72 -11.56 -4.34
C LEU A 71 9.57 -11.29 -3.37
N TRP A 72 8.38 -11.85 -3.60
CA TRP A 72 7.22 -11.58 -2.73
C TRP A 72 7.33 -12.27 -1.39
N PHE A 73 7.77 -13.53 -1.34
CA PHE A 73 7.73 -14.27 -0.08
C PHE A 73 8.62 -13.64 0.99
N PRO A 74 9.88 -13.24 0.71
CA PRO A 74 10.67 -12.51 1.70
C PRO A 74 10.03 -11.20 2.18
N ILE A 75 9.42 -10.45 1.25
CA ILE A 75 8.70 -9.20 1.59
C ILE A 75 7.48 -9.50 2.46
N ILE A 76 6.67 -10.49 2.11
CA ILE A 76 5.48 -10.89 2.87
C ILE A 76 5.90 -11.39 4.26
N GLU A 77 6.92 -12.24 4.34
CA GLU A 77 7.43 -12.75 5.61
C GLU A 77 7.87 -11.63 6.53
N GLU A 78 8.59 -10.64 6.00
CA GLU A 78 9.02 -9.45 6.77
C GLU A 78 7.84 -8.54 7.17
N ILE A 79 6.80 -8.42 6.31
CA ILE A 79 5.58 -7.70 6.68
C ILE A 79 4.84 -8.43 7.80
N LEU A 80 4.69 -9.75 7.69
CA LEU A 80 3.97 -10.58 8.66
C LEU A 80 4.74 -10.68 9.98
N SER A 81 6.07 -10.70 9.96
CA SER A 81 6.90 -10.71 11.17
C SER A 81 6.68 -9.44 12.00
N ARG A 82 6.57 -8.29 11.31
CA ARG A 82 6.30 -6.98 11.92
C ARG A 82 4.86 -6.86 12.42
N LEU A 83 3.88 -7.13 11.57
CA LEU A 83 2.46 -6.97 11.90
C LEU A 83 1.58 -7.85 11.02
N PHE A 84 0.81 -8.73 11.65
CA PHE A 84 -0.27 -9.43 10.96
C PHE A 84 -1.56 -9.48 11.76
N LYS A 85 -2.65 -9.51 11.01
CA LYS A 85 -4.00 -9.65 11.54
C LYS A 85 -4.87 -10.41 10.54
N LEU A 86 -5.17 -11.67 10.83
CA LEU A 86 -5.91 -12.53 9.91
C LEU A 86 -7.22 -13.02 10.54
N ARG A 87 -8.29 -12.96 9.74
CA ARG A 87 -9.59 -13.49 10.12
C ARG A 87 -9.58 -15.02 10.03
N GLN A 88 -10.02 -15.66 11.10
CA GLN A 88 -10.16 -17.12 11.15
C GLN A 88 -11.60 -17.55 10.99
N LYS A 89 -11.80 -18.71 10.35
CA LYS A 89 -13.11 -19.38 10.29
C LYS A 89 -13.42 -19.99 11.65
N LYS A 90 -14.71 -20.09 12.00
CA LYS A 90 -15.17 -20.71 13.26
C LYS A 90 -14.76 -22.19 13.44
N SER A 91 -14.45 -22.88 12.34
CA SER A 91 -13.96 -24.27 12.32
C SER A 91 -12.44 -24.38 12.56
N THR A 92 -11.70 -23.28 12.50
CA THR A 92 -10.25 -23.30 12.74
C THR A 92 -10.00 -23.80 14.16
N THR A 93 -9.02 -24.67 14.34
CA THR A 93 -8.65 -25.18 15.66
C THR A 93 -7.56 -24.34 16.30
N PHE A 94 -7.61 -24.19 17.62
CA PHE A 94 -6.58 -23.56 18.41
C PHE A 94 -6.27 -24.40 19.64
N ARG A 95 -5.11 -24.14 20.23
CA ARG A 95 -4.69 -24.72 21.49
C ARG A 95 -3.99 -23.66 22.33
N GLU A 96 -4.32 -23.65 23.61
CA GLU A 96 -3.55 -22.95 24.63
C GLU A 96 -2.51 -23.90 25.25
N LYS A 97 -1.25 -23.50 25.22
CA LYS A 97 -0.13 -24.28 25.81
C LYS A 97 -0.12 -25.73 25.28
N ARG A 98 -0.21 -26.72 26.18
CA ARG A 98 -0.19 -28.18 25.88
C ARG A 98 -1.56 -28.85 25.91
N GLN A 99 -2.65 -28.07 25.88
CA GLN A 99 -4.01 -28.63 25.89
C GLN A 99 -4.33 -29.41 24.59
N LYS A 100 -5.52 -29.99 24.46
CA LYS A 100 -5.96 -30.55 23.17
C LYS A 100 -6.35 -29.41 22.23
N PHE A 101 -6.20 -29.63 20.93
CA PHE A 101 -6.74 -28.71 19.94
C PHE A 101 -8.25 -28.72 20.01
N GLN A 102 -8.85 -27.54 20.04
CA GLN A 102 -10.30 -27.37 20.02
C GLN A 102 -10.69 -26.35 18.94
N PRO A 103 -11.83 -26.51 18.26
CA PRO A 103 -12.33 -25.52 17.32
C PRO A 103 -12.63 -24.17 17.97
N LEU A 104 -12.48 -23.06 17.23
CA LEU A 104 -12.75 -21.72 17.76
C LEU A 104 -14.21 -21.51 18.20
N HIS A 105 -15.17 -22.18 17.55
CA HIS A 105 -16.59 -22.10 17.93
C HIS A 105 -16.91 -22.71 19.30
N THR A 106 -15.99 -23.48 19.90
CA THR A 106 -16.19 -24.00 21.27
C THR A 106 -15.96 -22.93 22.33
N ILE A 107 -15.34 -21.79 21.96
CA ILE A 107 -15.19 -20.64 22.86
C ILE A 107 -16.59 -20.09 23.15
N PRO A 108 -17.01 -19.99 24.43
CA PRO A 108 -18.31 -19.42 24.74
C PRO A 108 -18.34 -17.94 24.35
N ILE A 109 -19.19 -17.62 23.38
CA ILE A 109 -19.36 -16.31 22.76
C ILE A 109 -20.76 -15.77 22.99
N TYR A 110 -20.85 -14.47 23.24
CA TYR A 110 -22.11 -13.73 23.34
C TYR A 110 -21.89 -12.29 22.86
N PRO A 111 -22.94 -11.57 22.41
CA PRO A 111 -22.80 -10.17 22.02
C PRO A 111 -22.18 -9.33 23.13
N GLY A 112 -21.07 -8.64 22.83
CA GLY A 112 -20.28 -7.86 23.78
C GLY A 112 -19.03 -8.57 24.30
N VAL A 113 -18.85 -9.87 24.01
CA VAL A 113 -17.69 -10.64 24.45
C VAL A 113 -16.39 -10.05 23.89
N ARG A 114 -15.37 -9.99 24.75
CA ARG A 114 -14.01 -9.55 24.44
C ARG A 114 -13.04 -10.52 25.13
N ARG A 115 -12.30 -11.31 24.36
CA ARG A 115 -11.28 -12.24 24.89
C ARG A 115 -9.99 -12.13 24.10
N PHE A 116 -8.88 -12.33 24.79
CA PHE A 116 -7.56 -12.29 24.20
C PHE A 116 -6.71 -13.40 24.79
N TYR A 117 -6.25 -14.28 23.90
CA TYR A 117 -5.44 -15.43 24.26
C TYR A 117 -4.04 -15.23 23.72
N LEU A 118 -3.03 -15.34 24.57
CA LEU A 118 -1.64 -15.11 24.22
C LEU A 118 -0.96 -16.41 23.79
N HIS A 119 -0.07 -16.31 22.81
CA HIS A 119 0.83 -17.38 22.39
C HIS A 119 0.14 -18.73 22.11
N VAL A 120 -1.04 -18.70 21.48
CA VAL A 120 -1.77 -19.89 21.07
C VAL A 120 -1.14 -20.51 19.81
N ASN A 121 -1.33 -21.82 19.67
CA ASN A 121 -1.08 -22.52 18.42
C ASN A 121 -2.36 -22.59 17.62
N LEU A 122 -2.33 -22.16 16.36
CA LEU A 122 -3.43 -22.32 15.42
C LEU A 122 -3.16 -23.46 14.46
N THR A 123 -4.20 -24.23 14.17
CA THR A 123 -4.19 -25.43 13.32
C THR A 123 -3.32 -26.58 13.86
N GLN A 124 -3.70 -27.80 13.52
CA GLN A 124 -2.95 -29.00 13.96
C GLN A 124 -1.67 -29.22 13.15
N LYS A 125 -1.65 -28.76 11.90
CA LYS A 125 -0.46 -28.82 11.04
C LYS A 125 0.57 -27.78 11.50
N LYS A 126 1.85 -28.11 11.36
CA LYS A 126 2.94 -27.15 11.63
C LYS A 126 2.79 -25.95 10.67
N GLY A 127 2.67 -24.75 11.23
CA GLY A 127 2.50 -23.49 10.50
C GLY A 127 3.37 -22.36 11.06
N PHE A 128 2.90 -21.11 10.99
CA PHE A 128 3.59 -19.85 11.36
C PHE A 128 4.03 -19.69 12.83
N GLY A 129 4.00 -20.75 13.64
CA GLY A 129 4.37 -20.70 15.06
C GLY A 129 3.24 -20.23 15.97
N ARG A 130 3.60 -19.65 17.13
CA ARG A 130 2.64 -19.17 18.14
C ARG A 130 2.20 -17.75 17.81
N CYS A 131 0.92 -17.46 18.00
CA CYS A 131 0.36 -16.12 17.82
C CYS A 131 -0.69 -15.81 18.89
N ASN A 132 -1.16 -14.57 18.94
CA ASN A 132 -2.26 -14.18 19.80
C ASN A 132 -3.61 -14.38 19.07
N LEU A 133 -4.64 -14.74 19.82
CA LEU A 133 -6.01 -14.90 19.33
C LEU A 133 -6.92 -13.88 20.01
N ALA A 134 -7.50 -12.99 19.21
CA ALA A 134 -8.50 -12.04 19.63
C ALA A 134 -9.89 -12.55 19.24
N VAL A 135 -10.79 -12.63 20.23
CA VAL A 135 -12.19 -12.96 20.06
C VAL A 135 -13.05 -11.76 20.46
N TYR A 136 -13.93 -11.35 19.56
CA TYR A 136 -14.79 -10.19 19.78
C TYR A 136 -16.13 -10.35 19.12
N TRP A 137 -17.22 -10.15 19.84
CA TRP A 137 -18.53 -9.99 19.21
C TRP A 137 -19.09 -8.64 19.59
N LYS A 138 -19.41 -7.82 18.59
CA LYS A 138 -20.00 -6.50 18.83
C LYS A 138 -21.29 -6.65 19.65
N ARG A 139 -21.43 -5.82 20.68
CA ARG A 139 -22.63 -5.76 21.52
C ARG A 139 -23.83 -5.40 20.64
N LYS A 140 -24.97 -6.04 20.91
CA LYS A 140 -26.25 -5.67 20.30
C LYS A 140 -26.54 -4.21 20.60
N TYR A 141 -26.87 -3.45 19.56
CA TYR A 141 -27.32 -2.07 19.71
C TYR A 141 -28.63 -1.89 18.96
N ARG A 142 -29.68 -1.49 19.68
CA ARG A 142 -31.06 -1.46 19.18
C ARG A 142 -31.44 -2.82 18.57
N SER A 143 -31.94 -2.82 17.34
CA SER A 143 -32.31 -4.00 16.55
C SER A 143 -31.16 -4.61 15.74
N HIS A 144 -29.93 -4.05 15.81
CA HIS A 144 -28.83 -4.49 14.96
C HIS A 144 -27.82 -5.35 15.75
N GLN A 145 -27.55 -6.54 15.22
CA GLN A 145 -26.54 -7.48 15.71
C GLN A 145 -25.71 -7.98 14.53
N GLU A 146 -24.39 -8.02 14.70
CA GLU A 146 -23.50 -8.63 13.71
C GLU A 146 -23.74 -10.15 13.67
N LEU A 147 -23.89 -10.71 12.46
CA LEU A 147 -24.21 -12.13 12.26
C LEU A 147 -23.16 -13.07 12.85
N GLU A 148 -21.88 -12.67 12.78
CA GLU A 148 -20.77 -13.52 13.24
C GLU A 148 -19.81 -12.78 14.17
N PRO A 149 -19.31 -13.46 15.23
CA PRO A 149 -18.22 -12.96 16.06
C PRO A 149 -16.93 -12.89 15.25
N TRP A 150 -15.99 -12.08 15.71
CA TRP A 150 -14.66 -11.98 15.16
C TRP A 150 -13.68 -12.89 15.87
N TYR A 151 -13.09 -13.82 15.12
CA TYR A 151 -11.92 -14.58 15.52
C TYR A 151 -10.71 -14.13 14.72
N LEU A 152 -9.70 -13.60 15.39
CA LEU A 152 -8.61 -12.92 14.72
C LEU A 152 -7.26 -13.42 15.26
N SER A 153 -6.44 -13.98 14.40
CA SER A 153 -5.05 -14.32 14.71
C SER A 153 -4.14 -13.12 14.47
N THR A 154 -3.19 -12.87 15.36
CA THR A 154 -2.34 -11.68 15.28
C THR A 154 -1.06 -11.80 16.12
N ASN A 155 -0.03 -11.05 15.77
CA ASN A 155 1.15 -10.80 16.62
C ASN A 155 1.03 -9.50 17.44
N LEU A 156 -0.10 -8.79 17.37
CA LEU A 156 -0.32 -7.55 18.12
C LEU A 156 -0.40 -7.79 19.64
N PRO A 157 0.03 -6.82 20.46
CA PRO A 157 0.18 -7.01 21.90
C PRO A 157 -1.16 -7.01 22.67
N ASP A 158 -2.20 -6.38 22.14
CA ASP A 158 -3.46 -6.22 22.86
C ASP A 158 -4.70 -6.31 21.96
N LEU A 159 -5.83 -6.63 22.59
CA LEU A 159 -7.11 -6.79 21.93
C LEU A 159 -7.61 -5.48 21.28
N SER A 160 -7.44 -4.34 21.95
CA SER A 160 -8.00 -3.06 21.49
C SER A 160 -7.36 -2.63 20.17
N THR A 161 -6.03 -2.62 20.11
CA THR A 161 -5.24 -2.34 18.91
C THR A 161 -5.62 -3.29 17.78
N ALA A 162 -5.73 -4.58 18.08
CA ALA A 162 -6.04 -5.58 17.07
C ALA A 162 -7.47 -5.40 16.50
N LEU A 163 -8.45 -5.04 17.32
CA LEU A 163 -9.80 -4.71 16.86
C LEU A 163 -9.82 -3.40 16.06
N LYS A 164 -9.12 -2.36 16.53
CA LYS A 164 -9.04 -1.06 15.85
C LYS A 164 -8.43 -1.18 14.46
N ILE A 165 -7.37 -1.98 14.31
CA ILE A 165 -6.73 -2.24 13.02
C ILE A 165 -7.64 -3.08 12.13
N TYR A 166 -8.20 -4.19 12.63
CA TYR A 166 -9.08 -5.04 11.82
C TYR A 166 -10.37 -4.35 11.38
N ALA A 167 -10.90 -3.40 12.17
CA ALA A 167 -12.05 -2.59 11.78
C ALA A 167 -11.80 -1.77 10.50
N GLN A 168 -10.54 -1.49 10.16
CA GLN A 168 -10.13 -0.76 8.95
C GLN A 168 -9.94 -1.67 7.74
N ARG A 169 -10.23 -2.98 7.84
CA ARG A 169 -10.00 -3.98 6.77
C ARG A 169 -10.60 -3.62 5.42
N PHE A 170 -11.72 -2.87 5.42
CA PHE A 170 -12.40 -2.44 4.20
C PHE A 170 -11.57 -1.44 3.36
N GLY A 171 -10.47 -0.91 3.91
CA GLY A 171 -9.49 -0.12 3.14
C GLY A 171 -8.91 -0.87 1.92
N ILE A 172 -8.90 -2.21 1.93
CA ILE A 172 -8.46 -3.01 0.78
C ILE A 172 -9.37 -2.81 -0.45
N GLU A 173 -10.66 -2.48 -0.27
CA GLU A 173 -11.57 -2.24 -1.40
C GLU A 173 -11.20 -0.95 -2.15
N ALA A 174 -10.73 0.07 -1.42
CA ALA A 174 -10.18 1.27 -2.03
C ALA A 174 -8.91 0.93 -2.83
N MET A 175 -8.03 0.08 -2.28
CA MET A 175 -6.85 -0.40 -3.00
C MET A 175 -7.23 -1.14 -4.29
N PHE A 176 -8.22 -2.05 -4.25
CA PHE A 176 -8.67 -2.75 -5.46
C PHE A 176 -9.20 -1.82 -6.54
N ARG A 177 -9.93 -0.76 -6.15
CA ARG A 177 -10.37 0.28 -7.09
C ARG A 177 -9.17 1.01 -7.71
N ASP A 178 -8.20 1.40 -6.89
CA ASP A 178 -6.98 2.10 -7.30
C ASP A 178 -6.07 1.22 -8.20
N CYS A 179 -6.06 -0.11 -8.05
CA CYS A 179 -5.35 -1.02 -8.97
C CYS A 179 -6.00 -1.10 -10.35
N LYS A 180 -7.33 -1.00 -10.41
CA LYS A 180 -8.14 -1.17 -11.63
C LYS A 180 -8.28 0.18 -12.35
N THR A 181 -9.42 0.43 -12.97
CA THR A 181 -9.76 1.67 -13.68
C THR A 181 -9.68 2.93 -12.83
N GLY A 182 -9.77 2.80 -11.50
CA GLY A 182 -9.67 3.92 -10.56
C GLY A 182 -8.25 4.40 -10.27
N GLY A 183 -7.22 3.82 -10.90
CA GLY A 183 -5.83 4.28 -10.79
C GLY A 183 -4.98 3.73 -11.91
N TYR A 184 -4.32 2.58 -11.72
CA TYR A 184 -3.31 2.06 -12.66
C TYR A 184 -3.86 1.35 -13.91
N ASN A 185 -5.17 1.21 -14.02
CA ASN A 185 -5.89 0.62 -15.15
C ASN A 185 -5.43 -0.79 -15.51
N LEU A 186 -5.25 -1.66 -14.51
CA LEU A 186 -4.79 -3.05 -14.71
C LEU A 186 -5.65 -3.85 -15.69
N GLU A 187 -6.98 -3.66 -15.66
CA GLU A 187 -7.94 -4.35 -16.55
C GLU A 187 -7.73 -3.97 -18.03
N GLY A 188 -7.17 -2.79 -18.31
CA GLY A 188 -6.83 -2.36 -19.65
C GLY A 188 -5.51 -2.91 -20.18
N SER A 189 -4.72 -3.63 -19.39
CA SER A 189 -3.36 -4.06 -19.76
C SER A 189 -3.30 -5.14 -20.85
N GLN A 190 -4.37 -5.94 -20.99
CA GLN A 190 -4.42 -7.12 -21.88
C GLN A 190 -3.21 -8.07 -21.74
N ALA A 191 -2.62 -8.13 -20.53
CA ALA A 191 -1.46 -8.96 -20.26
C ALA A 191 -1.82 -10.45 -20.15
N ASN A 192 -0.90 -11.33 -20.58
CA ASN A 192 -1.01 -12.76 -20.31
C ASN A 192 -0.85 -13.07 -18.79
N PRO A 193 -1.20 -14.27 -18.31
CA PRO A 193 -1.20 -14.60 -16.88
C PRO A 193 0.14 -14.35 -16.18
N ASP A 194 1.25 -14.82 -16.74
CA ASP A 194 2.58 -14.66 -16.13
C ASP A 194 3.00 -13.19 -16.03
N ARG A 195 2.75 -12.43 -17.09
CA ARG A 195 3.03 -10.98 -17.11
C ARG A 195 2.11 -10.23 -16.17
N MET A 196 0.84 -10.63 -16.07
CA MET A 196 -0.13 -10.04 -15.16
C MET A 196 0.37 -10.11 -13.72
N VAL A 197 0.87 -11.27 -13.28
CA VAL A 197 1.45 -11.45 -11.94
C VAL A 197 2.61 -10.48 -11.68
N ARG A 198 3.50 -10.30 -12.65
CA ARG A 198 4.65 -9.39 -12.53
C ARG A 198 4.24 -7.91 -12.60
N LEU A 199 3.19 -7.57 -13.35
CA LEU A 199 2.60 -6.22 -13.33
C LEU A 199 1.95 -5.92 -11.98
N ILE A 200 1.24 -6.88 -11.38
CA ILE A 200 0.65 -6.74 -10.05
C ILE A 200 1.74 -6.46 -9.01
N LEU A 201 2.90 -7.12 -9.09
CA LEU A 201 4.07 -6.81 -8.27
C LEU A 201 4.49 -5.34 -8.40
N LEU A 202 4.70 -4.85 -9.63
CA LEU A 202 5.11 -3.46 -9.86
C LEU A 202 4.07 -2.47 -9.35
N ILE A 203 2.80 -2.75 -9.56
CA ILE A 203 1.68 -1.95 -9.03
C ILE A 203 1.71 -1.94 -7.51
N ALA A 204 1.92 -3.10 -6.86
CA ALA A 204 1.98 -3.17 -5.40
C ALA A 204 3.12 -2.31 -4.83
N LEU A 205 4.31 -2.32 -5.45
CA LEU A 205 5.43 -1.47 -5.06
C LEU A 205 5.13 0.02 -5.31
N ALA A 206 4.60 0.37 -6.48
CA ALA A 206 4.25 1.74 -6.83
C ALA A 206 3.15 2.30 -5.92
N MET A 207 2.12 1.50 -5.61
CA MET A 207 1.06 1.81 -4.66
C MET A 207 1.61 2.00 -3.26
N THR A 208 2.46 1.10 -2.79
CA THR A 208 3.05 1.19 -1.44
C THR A 208 3.82 2.49 -1.29
N SER A 209 4.67 2.82 -2.27
CA SER A 209 5.42 4.09 -2.31
C SER A 209 4.49 5.30 -2.32
N ALA A 210 3.47 5.32 -3.19
CA ALA A 210 2.52 6.44 -3.28
C ALA A 210 1.64 6.57 -2.02
N TRP A 211 1.18 5.46 -1.45
CA TRP A 211 0.35 5.45 -0.26
C TRP A 211 1.12 5.93 0.97
N LEU A 212 2.37 5.48 1.16
CA LEU A 212 3.22 5.95 2.26
C LEU A 212 3.51 7.45 2.12
N GLN A 213 3.78 7.90 0.90
CA GLN A 213 3.96 9.33 0.63
C GLN A 213 2.71 10.14 0.98
N GLY A 214 1.53 9.67 0.58
CA GLY A 214 0.29 10.34 0.90
C GLY A 214 -0.08 10.32 2.39
N GLN A 215 0.19 9.22 3.09
CA GLN A 215 0.07 9.13 4.55
C GLN A 215 0.95 10.18 5.22
N LYS A 216 2.21 10.28 4.82
CA LYS A 216 3.13 11.31 5.33
C LYS A 216 2.59 12.71 5.08
N THR A 217 2.16 13.02 3.86
CA THR A 217 1.56 14.32 3.49
C THR A 217 0.32 14.65 4.33
N GLN A 218 -0.47 13.65 4.70
CA GLN A 218 -1.62 13.82 5.60
C GLN A 218 -1.18 14.11 7.04
N LEU A 219 -0.21 13.34 7.56
CA LEU A 219 0.31 13.50 8.92
C LEU A 219 1.01 14.85 9.12
N SER A 220 1.75 15.32 8.11
CA SER A 220 2.40 16.63 8.09
C SER A 220 1.44 17.79 7.79
N ARG A 221 0.14 17.49 7.60
CA ARG A 221 -0.94 18.45 7.27
C ARG A 221 -0.73 19.23 5.96
N GLN A 222 0.11 18.73 5.05
CA GLN A 222 0.41 19.39 3.77
C GLN A 222 -0.58 19.03 2.65
N GLN A 223 -1.59 18.18 2.92
CA GLN A 223 -2.55 17.72 1.91
C GLN A 223 -3.29 18.86 1.16
N TYR A 224 -3.46 20.03 1.79
CA TYR A 224 -4.16 21.18 1.22
C TYR A 224 -3.40 21.84 0.06
N TYR A 225 -2.07 21.73 0.04
CA TYR A 225 -1.25 22.22 -1.08
C TYR A 225 -1.34 21.30 -2.30
N VAL A 226 -1.70 20.04 -2.07
CA VAL A 226 -1.67 18.98 -3.07
C VAL A 226 -3.04 18.75 -3.69
N CYS A 227 -4.09 18.75 -2.88
CA CYS A 227 -5.45 18.48 -3.35
C CYS A 227 -6.49 19.06 -2.40
N ARG A 228 -7.73 19.16 -2.90
CA ARG A 228 -8.88 19.55 -2.08
C ARG A 228 -9.30 18.37 -1.19
N PRO A 229 -9.29 18.50 0.15
CA PRO A 229 -9.58 17.36 1.03
C PRO A 229 -11.08 17.00 1.10
N CYS A 230 -11.96 18.01 1.08
CA CYS A 230 -13.42 17.86 1.11
C CYS A 230 -14.11 18.89 0.20
N GLU A 231 -15.31 18.55 -0.28
CA GLU A 231 -16.19 19.41 -1.07
C GLU A 231 -17.43 19.79 -0.27
N GLN A 232 -18.04 20.93 -0.62
CA GLN A 232 -19.34 21.29 -0.06
C GLN A 232 -20.35 20.17 -0.38
N LYS A 233 -21.14 19.76 0.62
CA LYS A 233 -22.10 18.63 0.58
C LYS A 233 -21.53 17.21 0.66
N ARG A 234 -20.20 17.02 0.77
CA ARG A 234 -19.60 15.68 0.93
C ARG A 234 -19.23 15.39 2.38
N SER A 235 -19.78 14.31 2.95
CA SER A 235 -19.47 13.85 4.32
C SER A 235 -18.19 13.01 4.43
N LYS A 236 -17.70 12.47 3.31
CA LYS A 236 -16.51 11.60 3.23
C LYS A 236 -15.35 12.29 2.55
N LYS A 237 -14.12 11.95 2.94
CA LYS A 237 -12.88 12.41 2.29
C LYS A 237 -12.94 12.16 0.77
N ARG A 238 -12.41 13.11 -0.02
CA ARG A 238 -12.41 13.03 -1.48
C ARG A 238 -11.39 12.02 -2.01
N HIS A 239 -10.18 12.02 -1.47
CA HIS A 239 -9.05 11.26 -1.98
C HIS A 239 -8.49 10.26 -0.97
N SER A 240 -8.07 9.10 -1.47
CA SER A 240 -7.28 8.13 -0.71
C SER A 240 -5.85 8.66 -0.49
N ALA A 241 -5.14 8.10 0.49
CA ALA A 241 -3.72 8.44 0.69
C ALA A 241 -2.91 8.13 -0.58
N PHE A 242 -3.24 7.07 -1.31
CA PHE A 242 -2.66 6.78 -2.62
C PHE A 242 -2.75 7.97 -3.59
N TRP A 243 -3.95 8.51 -3.81
CA TRP A 243 -4.14 9.67 -4.69
C TRP A 243 -3.42 10.93 -4.22
N ILE A 244 -3.40 11.18 -2.91
CA ILE A 244 -2.66 12.31 -2.33
C ILE A 244 -1.16 12.19 -2.62
N GLY A 245 -0.60 10.98 -2.49
CA GLY A 245 0.80 10.73 -2.84
C GLY A 245 1.09 10.98 -4.31
N LEU A 246 0.22 10.51 -5.21
CA LEU A 246 0.38 10.73 -6.65
C LEU A 246 0.30 12.20 -7.04
N TYR A 247 -0.65 12.95 -6.47
CA TYR A 247 -0.76 14.39 -6.73
C TYR A 247 0.44 15.15 -6.18
N GLY A 248 0.95 14.77 -5.00
CA GLY A 248 2.15 15.38 -4.42
C GLY A 248 3.36 15.16 -5.31
N GLN A 249 3.57 13.92 -5.78
CA GLN A 249 4.66 13.60 -6.70
C GLN A 249 4.52 14.38 -8.02
N ASN A 250 3.32 14.45 -8.59
CA ASN A 250 3.09 15.20 -9.83
C ASN A 250 3.37 16.69 -9.64
N TRP A 251 2.95 17.29 -8.53
CA TRP A 251 3.21 18.71 -8.24
C TRP A 251 4.72 18.99 -8.15
N ILE A 252 5.46 18.11 -7.48
CA ILE A 252 6.92 18.17 -7.38
C ILE A 252 7.58 18.04 -8.75
N THR A 253 7.22 17.03 -9.53
CA THR A 253 7.79 16.82 -10.86
C THR A 253 7.49 18.04 -11.74
N SER A 254 6.25 18.52 -11.78
CA SER A 254 5.89 19.72 -12.56
C SER A 254 6.72 20.94 -12.17
N LEU A 255 6.91 21.20 -10.87
CA LEU A 255 7.75 22.32 -10.43
C LEU A 255 9.19 22.18 -10.93
N ASN A 256 9.78 20.99 -10.80
CA ASN A 256 11.17 20.77 -11.20
C ASN A 256 11.35 20.98 -12.72
N GLU A 257 10.38 20.58 -13.55
CA GLU A 257 10.46 20.76 -15.00
C GLU A 257 10.28 22.22 -15.45
N CYS A 258 9.53 23.04 -14.71
CA CYS A 258 9.29 24.45 -15.05
C CYS A 258 9.80 25.45 -14.00
N GLN A 259 10.87 25.07 -13.27
CA GLN A 259 11.35 25.82 -12.11
C GLN A 259 11.66 27.29 -12.43
N GLU A 260 12.35 27.54 -13.55
CA GLU A 260 12.71 28.89 -14.00
C GLU A 260 11.47 29.77 -14.20
N LEU A 261 10.45 29.26 -14.90
CA LEU A 261 9.20 29.99 -15.14
C LEU A 261 8.44 30.29 -13.84
N VAL A 262 8.53 29.39 -12.85
CA VAL A 262 7.92 29.61 -11.53
C VAL A 262 8.68 30.68 -10.77
N LEU A 263 10.02 30.70 -10.83
CA LEU A 263 10.84 31.75 -10.21
C LEU A 263 10.54 33.12 -10.82
N ASP A 264 10.44 33.21 -12.14
CA ASP A 264 10.03 34.44 -12.84
C ASP A 264 8.64 34.91 -12.38
N MET A 265 7.67 33.99 -12.31
CA MET A 265 6.32 34.31 -11.83
C MET A 265 6.33 34.82 -10.39
N MET A 266 7.12 34.22 -9.51
CA MET A 266 7.27 34.67 -8.13
C MET A 266 7.87 36.08 -8.07
N ALA A 267 8.87 36.38 -8.90
CA ALA A 267 9.50 37.70 -8.96
C ALA A 267 8.53 38.80 -9.41
N VAL A 268 7.63 38.48 -10.34
CA VAL A 268 6.59 39.41 -10.85
C VAL A 268 5.45 39.60 -9.85
N VAL A 269 4.92 38.52 -9.28
CA VAL A 269 3.73 38.55 -8.41
C VAL A 269 4.12 38.74 -6.93
N ARG A 270 4.65 39.92 -6.62
CA ARG A 270 5.22 40.23 -5.29
C ARG A 270 4.22 40.15 -4.13
N ASN A 271 2.96 40.50 -4.37
CA ASN A 271 1.90 40.46 -3.35
C ASN A 271 1.54 39.03 -2.87
N LYS A 272 2.01 37.98 -3.56
CA LYS A 272 1.79 36.57 -3.18
C LYS A 272 3.05 35.85 -2.68
N GLN A 273 4.18 36.56 -2.54
CA GLN A 273 5.46 36.00 -2.10
C GLN A 273 5.37 35.12 -0.86
N ALA A 274 4.66 35.57 0.18
CA ALA A 274 4.47 34.79 1.40
C ALA A 274 3.78 33.43 1.14
N PHE A 275 2.79 33.38 0.25
CA PHE A 275 2.10 32.15 -0.12
C PHE A 275 2.98 31.21 -0.95
N TYR A 276 3.80 31.76 -1.86
CA TYR A 276 4.75 30.97 -2.62
C TYR A 276 5.79 30.32 -1.72
N HIS A 277 6.38 31.05 -0.77
CA HIS A 277 7.32 30.49 0.19
C HIS A 277 6.69 29.41 1.08
N GLN A 278 5.44 29.59 1.50
CA GLN A 278 4.69 28.54 2.20
C GLN A 278 4.51 27.28 1.34
N GLY A 279 4.20 27.45 0.05
CA GLY A 279 4.11 26.35 -0.91
C GLY A 279 5.43 25.61 -1.09
N LEU A 280 6.54 26.33 -1.29
CA LEU A 280 7.87 25.74 -1.39
C LEU A 280 8.25 24.97 -0.11
N ARG A 281 7.94 25.52 1.07
CA ARG A 281 8.14 24.81 2.35
C ARG A 281 7.31 23.53 2.43
N ALA A 282 6.06 23.56 1.98
CA ALA A 282 5.21 22.37 1.93
C ALA A 282 5.80 21.29 1.02
N MET A 283 6.33 21.67 -0.14
CA MET A 283 7.00 20.76 -1.07
C MET A 283 8.24 20.11 -0.46
N LEU A 284 9.08 20.88 0.23
CA LEU A 284 10.25 20.35 0.95
C LEU A 284 9.84 19.31 2.01
N LEU A 285 8.78 19.57 2.78
CA LEU A 285 8.26 18.62 3.76
C LEU A 285 7.71 17.33 3.12
N ILE A 286 7.10 17.45 1.94
CA ILE A 286 6.62 16.30 1.17
C ILE A 286 7.83 15.51 0.63
N GLN A 287 8.85 16.15 0.06
CA GLN A 287 10.00 15.49 -0.58
C GLN A 287 10.91 14.74 0.39
N GLN A 288 10.90 15.07 1.68
CA GLN A 288 11.73 14.38 2.68
C GLN A 288 11.54 12.85 2.59
N PRO A 289 12.61 12.06 2.81
CA PRO A 289 12.52 10.60 2.82
C PRO A 289 11.55 10.09 3.90
N LEU A 290 11.04 8.87 3.71
CA LEU A 290 10.15 8.18 4.64
C LEU A 290 10.92 7.59 5.82
#